data_AF-A0A8H3ARL8-F1
#
_entry.id   AF-A0A8H3ARL8-F1
#
_cell.length_a   1.000
_cell.length_b   1.000
_cell.length_c   1.000
_cell.angle_alpha   90.00
_cell.angle_beta   90.00
_cell.angle_gamma   90.00
#
_symmetry.space_group_name_H-M   'P 1'
#
loop_
_entity.id
_entity.type
_entity.pdbx_description
1 polymer ?
#
loop_
_entity_poly.entity_id
_entity_poly.type
_entity_poly.pdbx_seq_one_letter_code
_entity_poly.pdbx_strand_id
1 'polypeptide(L)'
;MFEESTTALLGWHPGELALQSKLNHAQAVQFAYTAVRDHLPIQHRTFHTSNIAFLPLTTLDAHARPWVSLVSSKSGRPGFVQSPSEVELVLCADVWDGDPIKQNLERGGLVSGVGVEWATRRRNKLAGVVKSVEWDGGSVKLDMKVTQTLGNCPKYITVRSVEPSVTAPRVVYDKKTLGPDERLPEDVVEFIQRADTIFVGTTYVADPSQADRFPSHLGTNHRGGRPGFVRVRKDGLTLVVPDYSGNRFMNSLGNVAVTPLAAITILDFSTGDILYLTGQAQNVFDQQARDIMDRTNLLTLVTTTGYTLVHNAMPVRQVPGSLPTPSPYNPPARYLLEEKPKAKVQDGTTLLLERIQLHSSELATFSFAPSAAVNVKPGQAAIIDMTSFVGARGYAHMAKQGDERSLNDDGIRTWTVSGQSPSGALQLTIREKPGGYVTSRLFTIAKKMGEMMPGLLEDTRPVGMQVSLLGVDGDFVLPSEPKKLLWVAGGVGITPFLAMLRGMAQGGGKRDVVLALAARRVDVELFGRLVSEALSGLDSISLKLRVVVYSNGYQNDLAVDFGTLPDGSKVPVITRSARIVQEDLASQDVDAEGREVYVCGPLEMEELAIKGLQAVGIDPKSVHRENFAY
;
A
#
# COMPACT_ATOMS: atom_id res chain seq x y z
N MET A 1 22.67 -7.89 -38.11
CA MET A 1 23.93 -8.11 -37.35
C MET A 1 23.48 -8.42 -35.93
N PHE A 2 23.52 -9.68 -35.52
CA PHE A 2 23.20 -10.05 -34.14
C PHE A 2 24.35 -9.51 -33.29
N GLU A 3 24.10 -8.52 -32.42
CA GLU A 3 25.09 -8.07 -31.43
C GLU A 3 25.55 -9.31 -30.64
N GLU A 4 26.86 -9.57 -30.61
CA GLU A 4 27.43 -10.52 -29.66
C GLU A 4 27.09 -10.01 -28.27
N SER A 5 26.12 -10.65 -27.62
CA SER A 5 25.65 -10.27 -26.29
C SER A 5 26.72 -10.63 -25.26
N THR A 6 27.67 -9.73 -25.00
CA THR A 6 28.60 -9.83 -23.88
C THR A 6 27.84 -9.62 -22.57
N THR A 7 27.92 -10.60 -21.67
CA THR A 7 27.33 -10.51 -20.33
C THR A 7 28.35 -9.90 -19.37
N ALA A 8 27.93 -8.97 -18.52
CA ALA A 8 28.80 -8.35 -17.52
C ALA A 8 29.09 -9.27 -16.32
N LEU A 9 28.28 -10.30 -16.10
CA LEU A 9 28.28 -11.11 -14.89
C LEU A 9 28.60 -12.58 -15.21
N LEU A 10 29.36 -13.23 -14.32
CA LEU A 10 29.72 -14.65 -14.39
C LEU A 10 28.82 -15.53 -13.48
N GLY A 11 27.62 -15.03 -13.19
CA GLY A 11 26.66 -15.58 -12.25
C GLY A 11 26.18 -14.55 -11.23
N TRP A 12 25.24 -14.96 -10.38
CA TRP A 12 24.81 -14.19 -9.22
C TRP A 12 25.87 -14.24 -8.12
N HIS A 13 26.08 -13.11 -7.43
CA HIS A 13 27.03 -13.10 -6.33
C HIS A 13 26.44 -13.83 -5.09
N PRO A 14 27.27 -14.24 -4.10
CA PRO A 14 26.82 -15.11 -3.00
C PRO A 14 25.61 -14.58 -2.21
N GLY A 15 25.52 -13.26 -2.02
CA GLY A 15 24.39 -12.63 -1.32
C GLY A 15 23.06 -12.79 -2.07
N GLU A 16 23.06 -12.57 -3.38
CA GLU A 16 21.88 -12.80 -4.23
C GLU A 16 21.48 -14.28 -4.22
N LEU A 17 22.44 -15.19 -4.39
CA LEU A 17 22.18 -16.64 -4.37
C LEU A 17 21.57 -17.10 -3.04
N ALA A 18 22.08 -16.59 -1.92
CA ALA A 18 21.55 -16.90 -0.58
C ALA A 18 20.08 -16.49 -0.46
N LEU A 19 19.73 -15.28 -0.92
CA LEU A 19 18.34 -14.81 -0.85
C LEU A 19 17.43 -15.45 -1.88
N GLN A 20 17.92 -15.70 -3.09
CA GLN A 20 17.19 -16.47 -4.09
C GLN A 20 16.89 -17.88 -3.59
N SER A 21 17.81 -18.51 -2.87
CA SER A 21 17.58 -19.84 -2.27
C SER A 21 16.57 -19.76 -1.12
N LYS A 22 16.74 -18.80 -0.20
CA LYS A 22 15.84 -18.58 0.94
C LYS A 22 14.39 -18.32 0.53
N LEU A 23 14.19 -17.58 -0.57
CA LEU A 23 12.87 -17.24 -1.10
C LEU A 23 12.35 -18.25 -2.15
N ASN A 24 13.07 -19.35 -2.38
CA ASN A 24 12.75 -20.35 -3.39
C ASN A 24 12.58 -19.77 -4.81
N HIS A 25 13.57 -18.99 -5.23
CA HIS A 25 13.66 -18.30 -6.53
C HIS A 25 14.85 -18.76 -7.37
N ALA A 26 15.83 -19.46 -6.79
CA ALA A 26 17.10 -19.81 -7.44
C ALA A 26 16.92 -20.45 -8.83
N GLN A 27 16.02 -21.43 -8.96
CA GLN A 27 15.72 -22.07 -10.24
C GLN A 27 15.10 -21.09 -11.26
N ALA A 28 14.19 -20.21 -10.79
CA ALA A 28 13.47 -19.27 -11.66
C ALA A 28 14.36 -18.19 -12.26
N VAL A 29 15.50 -17.87 -11.64
CA VAL A 29 16.41 -16.80 -12.09
C VAL A 29 17.81 -17.31 -12.44
N GLN A 30 18.02 -18.63 -12.51
CA GLN A 30 19.34 -19.26 -12.66
C GLN A 30 20.22 -18.62 -13.75
N PHE A 31 19.64 -18.32 -14.92
CA PHE A 31 20.35 -17.72 -16.07
C PHE A 31 20.05 -16.24 -16.30
N ALA A 32 19.23 -15.61 -15.45
CA ALA A 32 18.76 -14.26 -15.70
C ALA A 32 19.83 -13.18 -15.48
N TYR A 33 20.97 -13.52 -14.87
CA TYR A 33 22.14 -12.62 -14.80
C TYR A 33 22.68 -12.24 -16.18
N THR A 34 22.43 -13.07 -17.22
CA THR A 34 22.83 -12.79 -18.61
C THR A 34 22.14 -11.55 -19.19
N ALA A 35 21.05 -11.09 -18.58
CA ALA A 35 20.39 -9.83 -18.95
C ALA A 35 21.21 -8.59 -18.56
N VAL A 36 22.21 -8.72 -17.68
CA VAL A 36 23.12 -7.64 -17.30
C VAL A 36 24.26 -7.57 -18.33
N ARG A 37 24.35 -6.44 -19.00
CA ARG A 37 25.32 -6.17 -20.09
C ARG A 37 26.46 -5.30 -19.61
N ASP A 38 27.63 -5.44 -20.21
CA ASP A 38 28.83 -4.66 -19.89
C ASP A 38 28.93 -3.32 -20.61
N HIS A 39 27.97 -3.03 -21.48
CA HIS A 39 27.85 -1.80 -22.26
C HIS A 39 26.44 -1.20 -22.14
N LEU A 40 26.26 0.02 -22.66
CA LEU A 40 24.99 0.72 -22.83
C LEU A 40 24.42 0.43 -24.22
N PRO A 41 23.35 -0.38 -24.34
CA PRO A 41 22.61 -0.49 -25.59
C PRO A 41 22.17 0.88 -26.10
N ILE A 42 22.01 1.04 -27.42
CA ILE A 42 21.59 2.32 -28.04
C ILE A 42 20.36 2.91 -27.32
N GLN A 43 19.36 2.08 -27.01
CA GLN A 43 18.17 2.53 -26.31
C GLN A 43 18.43 3.02 -24.88
N HIS A 44 19.44 2.51 -24.18
CA HIS A 44 19.86 2.99 -22.86
C HIS A 44 20.66 4.28 -22.98
N ARG A 45 21.49 4.42 -24.03
CA ARG A 45 22.22 5.66 -24.31
C ARG A 45 21.23 6.81 -24.52
N THR A 46 20.31 6.67 -25.47
CA THR A 46 19.26 7.66 -25.73
C THR A 46 18.45 7.98 -24.48
N PHE A 47 18.08 6.97 -23.69
CA PHE A 47 17.32 7.17 -22.46
C PHE A 47 18.05 8.06 -21.45
N HIS A 48 19.33 7.77 -21.15
CA HIS A 48 20.08 8.56 -20.18
C HIS A 48 20.44 9.95 -20.72
N THR A 49 20.72 10.10 -22.00
CA THR A 49 21.10 11.40 -22.59
C THR A 49 19.92 12.33 -22.80
N SER A 50 18.75 11.80 -23.15
CA SER A 50 17.67 12.60 -23.73
C SER A 50 16.36 12.56 -22.96
N ASN A 51 16.12 11.56 -22.11
CA ASN A 51 14.79 11.35 -21.52
C ASN A 51 14.72 11.68 -20.03
N ILE A 52 15.82 11.53 -19.28
CA ILE A 52 15.82 11.74 -17.84
C ILE A 52 16.20 13.17 -17.47
N ALA A 53 15.44 13.76 -16.55
CA ALA A 53 15.71 15.09 -16.04
C ALA A 53 16.75 15.09 -14.90
N PHE A 54 16.95 13.93 -14.26
CA PHE A 54 17.94 13.73 -13.21
C PHE A 54 18.32 12.25 -13.07
N LEU A 55 19.44 11.99 -12.42
CA LEU A 55 19.97 10.65 -12.17
C LEU A 55 20.30 10.47 -10.69
N PRO A 56 19.55 9.64 -9.96
CA PRO A 56 19.99 9.09 -8.68
C PRO A 56 21.30 8.31 -8.87
N LEU A 57 22.33 8.68 -8.12
CA LEU A 57 23.69 8.18 -8.26
C LEU A 57 24.25 7.78 -6.89
N THR A 58 24.50 6.48 -6.69
CA THR A 58 25.15 5.96 -5.48
C THR A 58 26.65 6.12 -5.58
N THR A 59 27.24 6.74 -4.56
CA THR A 59 28.68 6.85 -4.31
C THR A 59 28.97 6.49 -2.85
N LEU A 60 30.25 6.36 -2.48
CA LEU A 60 30.66 6.02 -1.13
C LEU A 60 31.32 7.21 -0.43
N ASP A 61 31.05 7.40 0.86
CA ASP A 61 31.82 8.34 1.68
C ASP A 61 33.19 7.77 2.09
N ALA A 62 33.98 8.57 2.80
CA ALA A 62 35.29 8.16 3.31
C ALA A 62 35.27 6.96 4.27
N HIS A 63 34.09 6.60 4.81
CA HIS A 63 33.87 5.44 5.66
C HIS A 63 33.26 4.25 4.89
N ALA A 64 33.27 4.30 3.55
CA ALA A 64 32.68 3.32 2.66
C ALA A 64 31.15 3.12 2.86
N ARG A 65 30.46 4.10 3.44
CA ARG A 65 29.00 4.08 3.54
C ARG A 65 28.40 4.59 2.22
N PRO A 66 27.37 3.92 1.68
CA PRO A 66 26.70 4.41 0.49
C PRO A 66 25.92 5.69 0.80
N TRP A 67 25.81 6.56 -0.20
CA TRP A 67 24.88 7.69 -0.25
C TRP A 67 24.33 7.80 -1.68
N VAL A 68 23.08 8.24 -1.86
CA VAL A 68 22.48 8.41 -3.20
C VAL A 68 22.22 9.88 -3.48
N SER A 69 23.03 10.48 -4.35
CA SER A 69 22.86 11.85 -4.81
C SER A 69 21.82 11.95 -5.93
N LEU A 70 21.17 13.11 -6.09
CA LEU A 70 20.24 13.35 -7.21
C LEU A 70 20.86 14.36 -8.18
N VAL A 71 21.68 13.90 -9.13
CA VAL A 71 22.39 14.81 -10.04
C VAL A 71 21.51 15.22 -11.21
N SER A 72 21.51 16.51 -11.57
CA SER A 72 20.69 17.09 -12.64
C SER A 72 21.39 18.32 -13.26
N SER A 73 20.90 18.84 -14.38
CA SER A 73 21.29 20.19 -14.82
C SER A 73 20.57 21.25 -13.98
N LYS A 74 21.17 22.41 -13.80
CA LYS A 74 20.55 23.59 -13.18
C LYS A 74 19.25 24.02 -13.88
N SER A 75 19.12 23.70 -15.16
CA SER A 75 17.92 23.98 -15.94
C SER A 75 16.77 22.99 -15.71
N GLY A 76 17.02 21.87 -15.00
CA GLY A 76 16.06 20.78 -14.84
C GLY A 76 15.70 20.04 -16.13
N ARG A 77 16.41 20.31 -17.23
CA ARG A 77 16.19 19.67 -18.53
C ARG A 77 17.16 18.51 -18.75
N PRO A 78 16.76 17.47 -19.51
CA PRO A 78 17.68 16.45 -20.02
C PRO A 78 18.86 17.04 -20.81
N GLY A 79 19.92 16.25 -21.02
CA GLY A 79 21.12 16.66 -21.76
C GLY A 79 22.37 16.86 -20.88
N PHE A 80 22.25 16.71 -19.56
CA PHE A 80 23.37 16.74 -18.62
C PHE A 80 24.19 15.44 -18.63
N VAL A 81 23.70 14.39 -19.29
CA VAL A 81 24.40 13.12 -19.50
C VAL A 81 24.77 13.01 -20.97
N GLN A 82 26.01 12.62 -21.23
CA GLN A 82 26.55 12.31 -22.55
C GLN A 82 27.06 10.87 -22.57
N SER A 83 27.03 10.22 -23.73
CA SER A 83 27.56 8.86 -23.92
C SER A 83 28.49 8.86 -25.13
N PRO A 84 29.79 9.18 -24.96
CA PRO A 84 30.76 9.24 -26.06
C PRO A 84 30.92 7.90 -26.78
N SER A 85 30.87 6.79 -26.03
CA SER A 85 30.89 5.43 -26.54
C SER A 85 29.88 4.55 -25.79
N GLU A 86 29.77 3.27 -26.15
CA GLU A 86 28.85 2.34 -25.48
C GLU A 86 29.29 1.95 -24.06
N VAL A 87 30.54 2.21 -23.68
CA VAL A 87 31.08 1.91 -22.34
C VAL A 87 31.47 3.17 -21.57
N GLU A 88 31.19 4.36 -22.09
CA GLU A 88 31.54 5.63 -21.46
C GLU A 88 30.33 6.52 -21.30
N LEU A 89 30.25 7.16 -20.13
CA LEU A 89 29.19 8.09 -19.78
C LEU A 89 29.81 9.27 -19.03
N VAL A 90 29.49 10.47 -19.49
CA VAL A 90 29.98 11.73 -18.92
C VAL A 90 28.78 12.48 -18.37
N LEU A 91 28.80 12.81 -17.08
CA LEU A 91 27.76 13.59 -16.42
C LEU A 91 28.29 14.99 -16.16
N CYS A 92 27.67 16.00 -16.76
CA CYS A 92 27.92 17.41 -16.50
C CYS A 92 26.74 17.95 -15.68
N ALA A 93 26.80 17.79 -14.36
CA ALA A 93 25.68 18.07 -13.46
C ALA A 93 25.98 19.23 -12.51
N ASP A 94 24.92 19.86 -12.03
CA ASP A 94 24.96 20.86 -10.99
C ASP A 94 24.53 20.24 -9.66
N VAL A 95 25.22 20.61 -8.58
CA VAL A 95 24.99 20.09 -7.24
C VAL A 95 24.90 21.25 -6.24
N TRP A 96 24.24 21.01 -5.11
CA TRP A 96 24.01 21.99 -4.06
C TRP A 96 24.81 21.66 -2.80
N ASP A 97 24.90 22.64 -1.90
CA ASP A 97 25.40 22.38 -0.56
C ASP A 97 24.52 21.35 0.15
N GLY A 98 25.17 20.43 0.86
CA GLY A 98 24.52 19.28 1.46
C GLY A 98 24.40 18.04 0.55
N ASP A 99 24.56 18.14 -0.78
CA ASP A 99 24.54 16.93 -1.63
C ASP A 99 25.73 16.01 -1.29
N PRO A 100 25.50 14.70 -1.03
CA PRO A 100 26.56 13.76 -0.66
C PRO A 100 27.71 13.63 -1.68
N ILE A 101 27.47 13.89 -2.96
CA ILE A 101 28.47 13.66 -4.02
C ILE A 101 29.68 14.57 -3.87
N LYS A 102 29.50 15.76 -3.26
CA LYS A 102 30.58 16.71 -2.97
C LYS A 102 31.66 16.14 -2.06
N GLN A 103 31.31 15.19 -1.19
CA GLN A 103 32.23 14.59 -0.20
C GLN A 103 32.68 13.18 -0.61
N ASN A 104 31.93 12.50 -1.47
CA ASN A 104 32.15 11.11 -1.80
C ASN A 104 33.15 10.89 -2.95
N LEU A 105 33.26 11.84 -3.88
CA LEU A 105 34.01 11.67 -5.14
C LEU A 105 35.41 12.31 -5.13
N GLU A 106 36.03 12.53 -3.97
CA GLU A 106 37.36 13.12 -3.87
C GLU A 106 38.49 12.26 -4.47
N ARG A 107 38.30 10.94 -4.68
CA ARG A 107 39.35 10.02 -5.17
C ARG A 107 38.91 9.02 -6.25
N GLY A 108 37.85 9.32 -7.00
CA GLY A 108 37.25 8.33 -7.92
C GLY A 108 36.61 7.17 -7.15
N GLY A 109 36.36 6.04 -7.82
CA GLY A 109 35.79 4.85 -7.17
C GLY A 109 34.64 4.20 -7.94
N LEU A 110 33.91 3.31 -7.26
CA LEU A 110 32.73 2.66 -7.81
C LEU A 110 31.55 3.65 -7.83
N VAL A 111 30.68 3.50 -8.83
CA VAL A 111 29.47 4.31 -8.98
C VAL A 111 28.33 3.46 -9.53
N SER A 112 27.10 3.75 -9.13
CA SER A 112 25.90 3.18 -9.73
C SER A 112 24.82 4.24 -9.88
N GLY A 113 23.94 4.10 -10.87
CA GLY A 113 22.80 4.98 -11.04
C GLY A 113 21.55 4.29 -11.58
N VAL A 114 20.41 4.95 -11.45
CA VAL A 114 19.13 4.48 -11.97
C VAL A 114 18.29 5.62 -12.54
N GLY A 115 18.28 5.74 -13.87
CA GLY A 115 17.44 6.74 -14.53
C GLY A 115 15.99 6.28 -14.56
N VAL A 116 15.05 7.21 -14.34
CA VAL A 116 13.60 6.97 -14.38
C VAL A 116 12.93 8.00 -15.29
N GLU A 117 12.15 7.53 -16.25
CA GLU A 117 11.24 8.36 -17.06
C GLU A 117 9.83 8.25 -16.49
N TRP A 118 9.42 9.30 -15.77
CA TRP A 118 8.19 9.31 -14.96
C TRP A 118 6.92 9.12 -15.79
N ALA A 119 6.86 9.68 -17.00
CA ALA A 119 5.67 9.60 -17.84
C ALA A 119 5.36 8.16 -18.32
N THR A 120 6.39 7.33 -18.53
CA THR A 120 6.27 6.00 -19.15
C THR A 120 6.54 4.86 -18.17
N ARG A 121 7.00 5.17 -16.94
CA ARG A 121 7.51 4.21 -15.96
C ARG A 121 8.75 3.45 -16.44
N ARG A 122 9.44 3.92 -17.48
CA ARG A 122 10.67 3.28 -17.96
C ARG A 122 11.81 3.57 -17.00
N ARG A 123 12.58 2.53 -16.67
CA ARG A 123 13.72 2.64 -15.75
C ARG A 123 14.89 1.78 -16.22
N ASN A 124 16.07 2.39 -16.30
CA ASN A 124 17.31 1.70 -16.65
C ASN A 124 18.38 1.96 -15.60
N LYS A 125 19.10 0.91 -15.23
CA LYS A 125 20.24 0.96 -14.31
C LYS A 125 21.55 0.99 -15.07
N LEU A 126 22.52 1.61 -14.43
CA LEU A 126 23.93 1.51 -14.80
C LEU A 126 24.79 1.37 -13.54
N ALA A 127 25.96 0.77 -13.69
CA ALA A 127 27.05 0.80 -12.73
C ALA A 127 28.39 0.83 -13.45
N GLY A 128 29.41 1.26 -12.75
CA GLY A 128 30.72 1.49 -13.36
C GLY A 128 31.78 1.95 -12.37
N VAL A 129 32.88 2.40 -12.96
CA VAL A 129 34.01 3.00 -12.24
C VAL A 129 34.21 4.43 -12.72
N VAL A 130 34.44 5.33 -11.79
CA VAL A 130 34.80 6.72 -12.07
C VAL A 130 36.22 6.76 -12.63
N LYS A 131 36.39 7.40 -13.79
CA LYS A 131 37.68 7.65 -14.43
C LYS A 131 38.28 8.98 -13.99
N SER A 132 37.47 10.04 -13.98
CA SER A 132 37.90 11.38 -13.57
C SER A 132 36.72 12.19 -13.04
N VAL A 133 37.03 13.15 -12.18
CA VAL A 133 36.07 14.09 -11.60
C VAL A 133 36.69 15.48 -11.68
N GLU A 134 36.00 16.39 -12.35
CA GLU A 134 36.38 17.80 -12.45
C GLU A 134 35.29 18.63 -11.78
N TRP A 135 35.71 19.59 -10.95
CA TRP A 135 34.83 20.49 -10.21
C TRP A 135 34.99 21.91 -10.72
N ASP A 136 33.87 22.59 -10.99
CA ASP A 136 33.82 24.02 -11.30
C ASP A 136 32.73 24.67 -10.44
N GLY A 137 33.13 25.20 -9.28
CA GLY A 137 32.21 25.76 -8.30
C GLY A 137 31.14 24.77 -7.85
N GLY A 138 29.89 24.99 -8.26
CA GLY A 138 28.74 24.14 -7.94
C GLY A 138 28.48 23.01 -8.95
N SER A 139 29.29 22.91 -10.00
CA SER A 139 29.10 21.93 -11.07
C SER A 139 30.18 20.85 -11.02
N VAL A 140 29.80 19.63 -11.37
CA VAL A 140 30.68 18.47 -11.45
C VAL A 140 30.62 17.87 -12.85
N LYS A 141 31.79 17.60 -13.41
CA LYS A 141 31.93 16.78 -14.60
C LYS A 141 32.55 15.43 -14.20
N LEU A 142 31.74 14.39 -14.30
CA LEU A 142 32.07 13.02 -13.91
C LEU A 142 32.20 12.15 -15.16
N ASP A 143 33.41 11.69 -15.47
CA ASP A 143 33.64 10.65 -16.49
C ASP A 143 33.66 9.28 -15.83
N MET A 144 32.88 8.35 -16.34
CA MET A 144 32.83 6.98 -15.86
C MET A 144 32.86 5.94 -16.99
N LYS A 145 33.54 4.82 -16.71
CA LYS A 145 33.42 3.60 -17.50
C LYS A 145 32.24 2.79 -16.98
N VAL A 146 31.27 2.54 -17.84
CA VAL A 146 30.16 1.63 -17.56
C VAL A 146 30.68 0.20 -17.59
N THR A 147 30.27 -0.58 -16.59
CA THR A 147 30.61 -2.02 -16.48
C THR A 147 29.37 -2.89 -16.37
N GLN A 148 28.22 -2.32 -16.02
CA GLN A 148 26.96 -3.04 -15.92
C GLN A 148 25.79 -2.15 -16.35
N THR A 149 24.87 -2.69 -17.13
CA THR A 149 23.57 -2.07 -17.40
C THR A 149 22.44 -3.08 -17.33
N LEU A 150 21.28 -2.62 -16.89
CA LEU A 150 20.09 -3.47 -16.76
C LEU A 150 18.82 -2.65 -16.97
N GLY A 151 17.97 -3.11 -17.90
CA GLY A 151 16.60 -2.62 -18.03
C GLY A 151 15.72 -3.25 -16.96
N ASN A 152 14.94 -2.45 -16.23
CA ASN A 152 14.12 -2.92 -15.12
C ASN A 152 12.62 -2.78 -15.40
N CYS A 153 11.82 -3.60 -14.70
CA CYS A 153 10.37 -3.58 -14.84
C CYS A 153 9.75 -2.24 -14.37
N PRO A 154 8.61 -1.83 -14.96
CA PRO A 154 7.96 -0.55 -14.65
C PRO A 154 7.12 -0.57 -13.35
N LYS A 155 7.13 -1.68 -12.60
CA LYS A 155 6.33 -1.83 -11.38
C LYS A 155 6.69 -0.77 -10.34
N TYR A 156 5.67 -0.35 -9.61
CA TYR A 156 5.78 0.55 -8.46
C TYR A 156 6.22 1.99 -8.76
N ILE A 157 6.37 2.36 -10.03
CA ILE A 157 6.66 3.74 -10.42
C ILE A 157 5.34 4.51 -10.56
N THR A 158 5.19 5.55 -9.73
CA THR A 158 4.12 6.54 -9.86
C THR A 158 4.37 7.39 -11.10
N VAL A 159 3.37 7.49 -11.99
CA VAL A 159 3.46 8.38 -13.16
C VAL A 159 3.26 9.81 -12.71
N ARG A 160 4.16 10.68 -13.17
CA ARG A 160 4.15 12.12 -12.90
C ARG A 160 4.47 12.89 -14.17
N SER A 161 3.82 14.03 -14.33
CA SER A 161 4.26 15.08 -15.25
C SER A 161 5.18 16.02 -14.50
N VAL A 162 6.41 16.19 -14.97
CA VAL A 162 7.41 17.04 -14.32
C VAL A 162 7.91 18.12 -15.27
N GLU A 163 8.28 19.27 -14.70
CA GLU A 163 8.80 20.43 -15.42
C GLU A 163 10.00 21.06 -14.70
N PRO A 164 10.87 21.77 -15.44
CA PRO A 164 11.88 22.66 -14.86
C PRO A 164 11.32 23.63 -13.82
N SER A 165 12.06 23.88 -12.76
CA SER A 165 11.69 24.86 -11.73
C SER A 165 12.91 25.63 -11.22
N VAL A 166 12.67 26.85 -10.73
CA VAL A 166 13.70 27.67 -10.09
C VAL A 166 14.01 27.12 -8.71
N THR A 167 15.29 27.02 -8.39
CA THR A 167 15.78 26.49 -7.11
C THR A 167 16.40 27.57 -6.25
N ALA A 168 16.35 27.36 -4.94
CA ALA A 168 17.09 28.12 -3.94
C ALA A 168 17.47 27.16 -2.81
N PRO A 169 18.46 26.28 -3.04
CA PRO A 169 18.80 25.20 -2.13
C PRO A 169 19.17 25.75 -0.75
N ARG A 170 18.56 25.21 0.31
CA ARG A 170 18.86 25.56 1.70
C ARG A 170 19.03 24.31 2.54
N VAL A 171 20.23 24.12 3.07
CA VAL A 171 20.52 23.04 4.02
C VAL A 171 19.81 23.33 5.34
N VAL A 172 18.94 22.42 5.76
CA VAL A 172 18.22 22.51 7.05
C VAL A 172 18.90 21.65 8.11
N TYR A 173 19.22 20.42 7.75
CA TYR A 173 19.98 19.52 8.59
C TYR A 173 21.16 18.99 7.80
N ASP A 174 22.34 18.96 8.42
CA ASP A 174 23.52 18.30 7.87
C ASP A 174 24.23 17.50 8.96
N LYS A 175 23.76 16.28 9.18
CA LYS A 175 24.21 15.36 10.22
C LYS A 175 24.86 14.13 9.57
N LYS A 176 26.09 14.26 9.10
CA LYS A 176 26.80 13.18 8.39
C LYS A 176 27.02 11.92 9.24
N THR A 177 27.05 12.08 10.56
CA THR A 177 27.10 10.99 11.53
C THR A 177 26.18 11.33 12.70
N LEU A 178 25.40 10.36 13.15
CA LEU A 178 24.56 10.45 14.34
C LEU A 178 25.24 9.78 15.54
N GLY A 179 25.07 10.39 16.70
CA GLY A 179 25.41 9.78 17.99
C GLY A 179 24.44 8.66 18.39
N PRO A 180 24.77 7.84 19.39
CA PRO A 180 23.98 6.68 19.80
C PRO A 180 22.57 7.03 20.30
N ASP A 181 22.39 8.21 20.88
CA ASP A 181 21.11 8.67 21.45
C ASP A 181 20.39 9.69 20.56
N GLU A 182 20.99 10.11 19.45
CA GLU A 182 20.32 11.02 18.51
C GLU A 182 19.16 10.31 17.79
N ARG A 183 18.18 11.08 17.34
CA ARG A 183 16.95 10.62 16.68
C ARG A 183 16.68 11.49 15.47
N LEU A 184 15.89 10.98 14.52
CA LEU A 184 15.38 11.84 13.44
C LEU A 184 14.37 12.83 14.02
N PRO A 185 14.50 14.14 13.71
CA PRO A 185 13.48 15.13 14.03
C PRO A 185 12.09 14.78 13.44
N GLU A 186 11.02 15.26 14.07
CA GLU A 186 9.65 14.93 13.69
C GLU A 186 9.31 15.35 12.25
N ASP A 187 9.80 16.51 11.79
CA ASP A 187 9.64 16.98 10.42
C ASP A 187 10.30 16.05 9.39
N VAL A 188 11.46 15.46 9.73
CA VAL A 188 12.13 14.44 8.90
C VAL A 188 11.33 13.14 8.87
N VAL A 189 10.76 12.71 10.01
CA VAL A 189 9.90 11.53 10.09
C VAL A 189 8.63 11.73 9.24
N GLU A 190 7.99 12.89 9.33
CA GLU A 190 6.85 13.24 8.49
C GLU A 190 7.21 13.24 7.00
N PHE A 191 8.38 13.78 6.65
CA PHE A 191 8.88 13.78 5.27
C PHE A 191 9.01 12.34 4.72
N ILE A 192 9.57 11.42 5.51
CA ILE A 192 9.68 10.00 5.16
C ILE A 192 8.29 9.38 4.98
N GLN A 193 7.36 9.64 5.91
CA GLN A 193 6.02 9.05 5.89
C GLN A 193 5.11 9.60 4.77
N ARG A 194 5.46 10.72 4.14
CA ARG A 194 4.75 11.23 2.95
C ARG A 194 5.30 10.66 1.64
N ALA A 195 6.48 10.03 1.66
CA ALA A 195 7.12 9.51 0.47
C ALA A 195 6.30 8.38 -0.18
N ASP A 196 6.16 8.47 -1.50
CA ASP A 196 5.66 7.37 -2.34
C ASP A 196 6.76 6.74 -3.21
N THR A 197 7.95 7.33 -3.17
CA THR A 197 9.12 7.01 -3.97
C THR A 197 10.38 7.21 -3.16
N ILE A 198 11.27 6.21 -3.18
CA ILE A 198 12.61 6.31 -2.61
C ILE A 198 13.65 5.76 -3.59
N PHE A 199 14.89 6.23 -3.49
CA PHE A 199 16.05 5.64 -4.12
C PHE A 199 16.92 4.95 -3.07
N VAL A 200 17.26 3.69 -3.32
CA VAL A 200 18.03 2.85 -2.41
C VAL A 200 19.41 2.60 -3.00
N GLY A 201 20.43 3.06 -2.30
CA GLY A 201 21.84 2.79 -2.59
C GLY A 201 22.33 1.63 -1.73
N THR A 202 23.10 0.72 -2.30
CA THR A 202 23.66 -0.45 -1.60
C THR A 202 25.07 -0.70 -2.11
N THR A 203 25.89 -1.36 -1.30
CA THR A 203 27.25 -1.75 -1.66
C THR A 203 27.40 -3.26 -1.50
N TYR A 204 28.17 -3.88 -2.38
CA TYR A 204 28.64 -5.25 -2.23
C TYR A 204 30.16 -5.20 -2.21
N VAL A 205 30.75 -5.61 -1.08
CA VAL A 205 32.18 -5.81 -0.95
C VAL A 205 32.47 -7.28 -1.13
N ALA A 206 33.23 -7.61 -2.18
CA ALA A 206 33.59 -8.97 -2.51
C ALA A 206 34.52 -9.58 -1.47
N ASP A 207 34.34 -10.88 -1.20
CA ASP A 207 35.37 -11.68 -0.56
C ASP A 207 36.61 -11.72 -1.49
N PRO A 208 37.84 -11.45 -0.99
CA PRO A 208 39.04 -11.45 -1.81
C PRO A 208 39.27 -12.73 -2.61
N SER A 209 38.83 -13.89 -2.08
CA SER A 209 38.94 -15.19 -2.78
C SER A 209 37.98 -15.35 -3.95
N GLN A 210 36.95 -14.50 -4.04
CA GLN A 210 35.92 -14.55 -5.08
C GLN A 210 35.85 -13.28 -5.93
N ALA A 211 36.71 -12.29 -5.65
CA ALA A 211 36.66 -10.97 -6.27
C ALA A 211 36.83 -11.00 -7.80
N ASP A 212 37.60 -11.95 -8.33
CA ASP A 212 37.77 -12.13 -9.79
C ASP A 212 36.47 -12.53 -10.48
N ARG A 213 35.61 -13.30 -9.78
CA ARG A 213 34.34 -13.78 -10.32
C ARG A 213 33.18 -12.85 -9.99
N PHE A 214 33.20 -12.29 -8.79
CA PHE A 214 32.15 -11.42 -8.26
C PHE A 214 32.80 -10.16 -7.68
N PRO A 215 33.20 -9.20 -8.51
CA PRO A 215 33.89 -8.01 -8.05
C PRO A 215 32.97 -7.10 -7.20
N SER A 216 33.59 -6.33 -6.31
CA SER A 216 32.89 -5.31 -5.52
C SER A 216 32.20 -4.31 -6.44
N HIS A 217 30.98 -3.92 -6.09
CA HIS A 217 30.18 -3.01 -6.90
C HIS A 217 29.14 -2.27 -6.04
N LEU A 218 28.60 -1.20 -6.61
CA LEU A 218 27.47 -0.46 -6.02
C LEU A 218 26.18 -0.80 -6.75
N GLY A 219 25.06 -0.65 -6.05
CA GLY A 219 23.73 -0.80 -6.61
C GLY A 219 22.83 0.38 -6.25
N THR A 220 22.21 0.99 -7.25
CA THR A 220 21.16 2.00 -7.07
C THR A 220 19.84 1.46 -7.60
N ASN A 221 18.78 1.50 -6.80
CA ASN A 221 17.45 1.06 -7.20
C ASN A 221 16.39 2.09 -6.82
N HIS A 222 15.31 2.13 -7.59
CA HIS A 222 14.09 2.83 -7.17
C HIS A 222 13.15 1.84 -6.48
N ARG A 223 12.52 2.27 -5.39
CA ARG A 223 11.40 1.59 -4.74
C ARG A 223 10.26 2.59 -4.64
N GLY A 224 9.03 2.13 -4.89
CA GLY A 224 7.85 2.96 -4.79
C GLY A 224 6.69 2.20 -4.19
N GLY A 225 5.67 2.94 -3.81
CA GLY A 225 4.46 2.44 -3.15
C GLY A 225 3.39 3.51 -3.12
N ARG A 226 2.35 3.31 -2.30
CA ARG A 226 1.47 4.43 -1.93
C ARG A 226 2.22 5.36 -0.95
N PRO A 227 1.86 6.66 -0.87
CA PRO A 227 2.38 7.55 0.17
C PRO A 227 2.34 6.87 1.54
N GLY A 228 3.47 6.89 2.26
CA GLY A 228 3.60 6.24 3.58
C GLY A 228 3.87 4.74 3.53
N PHE A 229 4.36 4.21 2.41
CA PHE A 229 4.81 2.82 2.35
C PHE A 229 6.11 2.58 3.15
N VAL A 230 6.93 3.62 3.32
CA VAL A 230 8.07 3.59 4.26
C VAL A 230 7.59 4.11 5.60
N ARG A 231 7.91 3.37 6.66
CA ARG A 231 7.59 3.74 8.04
C ARG A 231 8.85 4.00 8.83
N VAL A 232 8.72 4.70 9.95
CA VAL A 232 9.81 4.88 10.92
C VAL A 232 9.38 4.23 12.22
N ARG A 233 10.26 3.42 12.80
CA ARG A 233 9.99 2.75 14.07
C ARG A 233 9.87 3.75 15.23
N LYS A 234 9.31 3.29 16.36
CA LYS A 234 9.24 4.04 17.63
C LYS A 234 10.60 4.48 18.16
N ASP A 235 11.67 3.81 17.73
CA ASP A 235 13.02 4.24 18.01
C ASP A 235 13.41 5.54 17.31
N GLY A 236 12.59 6.09 16.40
CA GLY A 236 12.82 7.36 15.71
C GLY A 236 14.03 7.36 14.76
N LEU A 237 14.58 6.21 14.39
CA LEU A 237 15.80 6.09 13.57
C LEU A 237 15.69 5.04 12.46
N THR A 238 14.96 3.97 12.73
CA THR A 238 14.91 2.80 11.86
C THR A 238 13.79 2.93 10.85
N LEU A 239 14.16 3.10 9.58
CA LEU A 239 13.23 3.06 8.47
C LEU A 239 12.86 1.61 8.17
N VAL A 240 11.57 1.36 7.96
CA VAL A 240 11.03 0.06 7.58
C VAL A 240 10.54 0.14 6.15
N VAL A 241 11.27 -0.52 5.24
CA VAL A 241 10.97 -0.54 3.81
C VAL A 241 10.42 -1.92 3.42
N PRO A 242 9.14 -2.05 3.04
CA PRO A 242 8.60 -3.31 2.58
C PRO A 242 9.12 -3.68 1.18
N ASP A 243 9.44 -4.96 0.96
CA ASP A 243 9.85 -5.47 -0.34
C ASP A 243 8.67 -6.11 -1.07
N TYR A 244 8.39 -5.63 -2.27
CA TYR A 244 7.29 -6.12 -3.12
C TYR A 244 7.80 -6.99 -4.26
N SER A 245 6.91 -7.81 -4.83
CA SER A 245 7.23 -8.73 -5.91
C SER A 245 7.86 -8.04 -7.13
N GLY A 246 9.12 -8.36 -7.41
CA GLY A 246 9.93 -7.80 -8.51
C GLY A 246 10.33 -8.83 -9.56
N ASN A 247 11.54 -8.67 -10.13
CA ASN A 247 12.17 -9.61 -11.08
C ASN A 247 12.89 -10.79 -10.41
N ARG A 248 12.89 -10.83 -9.07
CA ARG A 248 13.53 -11.86 -8.24
C ARG A 248 15.06 -11.91 -8.30
N PHE A 249 15.73 -10.92 -8.87
CA PHE A 249 17.20 -10.92 -8.95
C PHE A 249 17.86 -10.73 -7.58
N MET A 250 17.17 -10.05 -6.66
CA MET A 250 17.62 -9.78 -5.30
C MET A 250 18.80 -8.80 -5.17
N ASN A 251 19.15 -8.00 -6.18
CA ASN A 251 20.37 -7.16 -6.14
C ASN A 251 20.56 -6.35 -4.83
N SER A 252 19.60 -5.51 -4.45
CA SER A 252 19.76 -4.69 -3.23
C SER A 252 19.78 -5.54 -1.96
N LEU A 253 18.93 -6.57 -1.88
CA LEU A 253 18.85 -7.39 -0.68
C LEU A 253 20.10 -8.27 -0.55
N GLY A 254 20.61 -8.79 -1.67
CA GLY A 254 21.82 -9.60 -1.74
C GLY A 254 23.06 -8.80 -1.37
N ASN A 255 23.14 -7.54 -1.82
CA ASN A 255 24.15 -6.59 -1.35
C ASN A 255 24.08 -6.41 0.17
N VAL A 256 22.90 -6.10 0.70
CA VAL A 256 22.67 -5.93 2.16
C VAL A 256 23.00 -7.19 2.95
N ALA A 257 22.78 -8.38 2.39
CA ALA A 257 23.09 -9.65 3.06
C ALA A 257 24.60 -9.87 3.25
N VAL A 258 25.45 -9.25 2.43
CA VAL A 258 26.91 -9.37 2.49
C VAL A 258 27.55 -8.14 3.15
N THR A 259 27.09 -6.95 2.78
CA THR A 259 27.54 -5.68 3.34
C THR A 259 26.31 -4.96 3.90
N PRO A 260 26.10 -4.95 5.24
CA PRO A 260 24.86 -4.52 5.87
C PRO A 260 24.72 -2.98 5.92
N LEU A 261 24.84 -2.34 4.75
CA LEU A 261 24.77 -0.90 4.57
C LEU A 261 23.80 -0.55 3.45
N ALA A 262 22.99 0.48 3.68
CA ALA A 262 22.14 1.05 2.65
C ALA A 262 21.99 2.57 2.81
N ALA A 263 21.74 3.23 1.69
CA ALA A 263 21.31 4.62 1.64
C ALA A 263 19.88 4.72 1.16
N ILE A 264 19.18 5.74 1.62
CA ILE A 264 17.83 6.08 1.17
C ILE A 264 17.83 7.56 0.80
N THR A 265 17.35 7.89 -0.39
CA THR A 265 17.11 9.27 -0.80
C THR A 265 15.65 9.46 -1.21
N ILE A 266 15.06 10.53 -0.72
CA ILE A 266 13.65 10.88 -0.92
C ILE A 266 13.58 12.28 -1.52
N LEU A 267 12.78 12.41 -2.58
CA LEU A 267 12.49 13.68 -3.25
C LEU A 267 11.01 14.01 -3.06
N ASP A 268 10.72 15.21 -2.56
CA ASP A 268 9.40 15.82 -2.67
C ASP A 268 9.29 16.53 -4.03
N PHE A 269 8.48 15.96 -4.93
CA PHE A 269 8.29 16.51 -6.27
C PHE A 269 7.53 17.86 -6.28
N SER A 270 6.82 18.21 -5.22
CA SER A 270 6.08 19.48 -5.14
C SER A 270 6.99 20.63 -4.69
N THR A 271 7.84 20.40 -3.69
CA THR A 271 8.70 21.45 -3.12
C THR A 271 10.11 21.46 -3.70
N GLY A 272 10.57 20.33 -4.26
CA GLY A 272 11.95 20.12 -4.66
C GLY A 272 12.90 19.84 -3.48
N ASP A 273 12.35 19.48 -2.33
CA ASP A 273 13.13 19.13 -1.14
C ASP A 273 13.69 17.72 -1.25
N ILE A 274 14.90 17.53 -0.73
CA ILE A 274 15.61 16.25 -0.82
C ILE A 274 16.14 15.87 0.56
N LEU A 275 15.79 14.66 0.99
CA LEU A 275 16.33 14.01 2.16
C LEU A 275 17.28 12.90 1.73
N TYR A 276 18.53 12.97 2.19
CA TYR A 276 19.56 11.96 2.01
C TYR A 276 19.81 11.25 3.32
N LEU A 277 19.86 9.92 3.30
CA LEU A 277 20.08 9.07 4.48
C LEU A 277 21.14 8.01 4.15
N THR A 278 21.98 7.69 5.14
CA THR A 278 22.85 6.51 5.13
C THR A 278 22.69 5.73 6.43
N GLY A 279 22.79 4.40 6.39
CA GLY A 279 22.49 3.58 7.55
C GLY A 279 22.95 2.13 7.48
N GLN A 280 22.84 1.46 8.63
CA GLN A 280 22.98 0.02 8.74
C GLN A 280 21.70 -0.64 8.23
N ALA A 281 21.84 -1.68 7.42
CA ALA A 281 20.72 -2.32 6.75
C ALA A 281 20.60 -3.81 7.10
N GLN A 282 19.37 -4.28 7.29
CA GLN A 282 19.07 -5.69 7.58
C GLN A 282 17.81 -6.14 6.85
N ASN A 283 17.86 -7.32 6.22
CA ASN A 283 16.67 -7.96 5.68
C ASN A 283 16.00 -8.84 6.75
N VAL A 284 14.70 -8.68 6.93
CA VAL A 284 13.88 -9.42 7.90
C VAL A 284 12.78 -10.17 7.14
N PHE A 285 12.55 -11.43 7.52
CA PHE A 285 11.73 -12.37 6.75
C PHE A 285 10.60 -12.98 7.57
N ASP A 286 9.53 -13.38 6.87
CA ASP A 286 8.43 -14.20 7.36
C ASP A 286 7.85 -13.69 8.68
N GLN A 287 7.86 -14.51 9.73
CA GLN A 287 7.26 -14.14 11.00
C GLN A 287 7.90 -12.91 11.63
N GLN A 288 9.23 -12.81 11.60
CA GLN A 288 9.93 -11.64 12.12
C GLN A 288 9.55 -10.35 11.39
N ALA A 289 9.25 -10.45 10.09
CA ALA A 289 8.77 -9.31 9.32
C ALA A 289 7.33 -8.95 9.70
N ARG A 290 6.46 -9.96 9.87
CA ARG A 290 5.07 -9.79 10.30
C ARG A 290 4.94 -9.24 11.73
N ASP A 291 5.92 -9.52 12.59
CA ASP A 291 6.02 -8.99 13.95
C ASP A 291 6.37 -7.48 13.97
N ILE A 292 6.88 -6.94 12.86
CA ILE A 292 7.21 -5.51 12.70
C ILE A 292 6.12 -4.79 11.92
N MET A 293 5.78 -5.29 10.72
CA MET A 293 4.80 -4.69 9.83
C MET A 293 3.77 -5.74 9.41
N ASP A 294 2.49 -5.44 9.64
CA ASP A 294 1.43 -6.42 9.45
C ASP A 294 1.45 -7.01 8.03
N ARG A 295 1.15 -8.31 7.92
CA ARG A 295 0.99 -9.08 6.66
C ARG A 295 2.18 -9.02 5.70
N THR A 296 3.35 -8.57 6.14
CA THR A 296 4.51 -8.34 5.28
C THR A 296 5.57 -9.39 5.57
N ASN A 297 5.98 -10.14 4.55
CA ASN A 297 6.90 -11.28 4.70
C ASN A 297 8.36 -10.92 4.43
N LEU A 298 8.63 -9.70 3.97
CA LEU A 298 9.98 -9.25 3.68
C LEU A 298 10.09 -7.74 3.87
N LEU A 299 10.96 -7.36 4.80
CA LEU A 299 11.30 -5.97 5.11
C LEU A 299 12.81 -5.77 4.95
N THR A 300 13.22 -4.61 4.48
CA THR A 300 14.56 -4.09 4.72
C THR A 300 14.46 -2.99 5.78
N LEU A 301 15.10 -3.23 6.92
CA LEU A 301 15.29 -2.23 7.96
C LEU A 301 16.54 -1.42 7.64
N VAL A 302 16.46 -0.10 7.74
CA VAL A 302 17.60 0.80 7.59
C VAL A 302 17.68 1.70 8.83
N THR A 303 18.62 1.38 9.73
CA THR A 303 18.89 2.18 10.92
C THR A 303 19.78 3.35 10.52
N THR A 304 19.22 4.56 10.57
CA THR A 304 19.92 5.76 10.09
C THR A 304 21.16 6.06 10.94
N THR A 305 22.30 6.25 10.28
CA THR A 305 23.58 6.65 10.90
C THR A 305 24.04 8.03 10.47
N GLY A 306 23.39 8.64 9.48
CA GLY A 306 23.65 10.00 9.03
C GLY A 306 22.59 10.45 8.04
N TYR A 307 22.29 11.75 8.02
CA TYR A 307 21.30 12.33 7.12
C TYR A 307 21.57 13.80 6.80
N THR A 308 21.03 14.25 5.67
CA THR A 308 21.03 15.65 5.27
C THR A 308 19.67 15.99 4.65
N LEU A 309 19.05 17.08 5.09
CA LEU A 309 17.82 17.60 4.49
C LEU A 309 18.12 18.94 3.82
N VAL A 310 17.80 19.04 2.54
CA VAL A 310 17.98 20.27 1.75
C VAL A 310 16.64 20.66 1.15
N HIS A 311 16.15 21.86 1.48
CA HIS A 311 14.93 22.38 0.87
C HIS A 311 15.22 23.02 -0.49
N ASN A 312 14.23 22.97 -1.39
CA ASN A 312 14.21 23.65 -2.67
C ASN A 312 15.49 23.44 -3.50
N ALA A 313 15.98 22.19 -3.49
CA ALA A 313 17.22 21.80 -4.13
C ALA A 313 17.01 21.32 -5.57
N MET A 314 15.95 20.55 -5.80
CA MET A 314 15.69 19.87 -7.06
C MET A 314 15.17 20.83 -8.14
N PRO A 315 15.84 20.97 -9.30
CA PRO A 315 15.39 21.84 -10.41
C PRO A 315 14.26 21.25 -11.25
N VAL A 316 13.64 20.17 -10.78
CA VAL A 316 12.57 19.43 -11.46
C VAL A 316 11.44 19.24 -10.46
N ARG A 317 10.24 19.68 -10.82
CA ARG A 317 9.04 19.57 -9.98
C ARG A 317 7.88 18.99 -10.73
N GLN A 318 6.91 18.44 -10.01
CA GLN A 318 5.63 18.08 -10.59
C GLN A 318 4.90 19.33 -11.08
N VAL A 319 4.30 19.25 -12.27
CA VAL A 319 3.51 20.34 -12.85
C VAL A 319 2.38 20.72 -11.88
N PRO A 320 2.25 22.00 -11.47
CA PRO A 320 1.18 22.45 -10.58
C PRO A 320 -0.21 22.03 -11.08
N GLY A 321 -1.05 21.50 -10.19
CA GLY A 321 -2.41 21.04 -10.51
C GLY A 321 -2.50 19.68 -11.19
N SER A 322 -1.39 19.06 -11.62
CA SER A 322 -1.39 17.67 -12.08
C SER A 322 -1.53 16.70 -10.91
N LEU A 323 -2.23 15.58 -11.11
CA LEU A 323 -2.36 14.51 -10.12
C LEU A 323 -1.44 13.34 -10.48
N PRO A 324 -0.60 12.87 -9.55
CA PRO A 324 0.23 11.70 -9.79
C PRO A 324 -0.65 10.46 -9.92
N THR A 325 -0.29 9.55 -10.82
CA THR A 325 -1.03 8.29 -11.02
C THR A 325 -0.22 7.13 -10.41
N PRO A 326 -0.63 6.57 -9.26
CA PRO A 326 0.07 5.45 -8.63
C PRO A 326 0.23 4.27 -9.59
N SER A 327 1.26 3.46 -9.39
CA SER A 327 1.39 2.21 -10.14
C SER A 327 0.19 1.32 -9.82
N PRO A 328 -0.44 0.65 -10.81
CA PRO A 328 -1.51 -0.30 -10.54
C PRO A 328 -1.02 -1.52 -9.75
N TYR A 329 0.31 -1.73 -9.69
CA TYR A 329 0.96 -2.73 -8.85
C TYR A 329 1.14 -2.30 -7.39
N ASN A 330 0.96 -1.02 -7.03
CA ASN A 330 1.20 -0.55 -5.66
C ASN A 330 0.25 -1.26 -4.69
N PRO A 331 0.80 -2.03 -3.73
CA PRO A 331 -0.04 -2.60 -2.69
C PRO A 331 -0.55 -1.48 -1.78
N PRO A 332 -1.52 -1.79 -0.92
CA PRO A 332 -1.99 -0.85 0.07
C PRO A 332 -0.88 -0.47 1.05
N ALA A 333 -0.91 0.76 1.57
CA ALA A 333 0.02 1.16 2.61
C ALA A 333 -0.28 0.36 3.89
N ARG A 334 0.75 -0.25 4.46
CA ARG A 334 0.66 -1.00 5.71
C ARG A 334 1.30 -0.19 6.83
N TYR A 335 0.91 -0.51 8.06
CA TYR A 335 1.39 0.15 9.27
C TYR A 335 2.23 -0.82 10.08
N LEU A 336 3.15 -0.29 10.87
CA LEU A 336 3.86 -1.05 11.87
C LEU A 336 2.88 -1.48 12.97
N LEU A 337 3.08 -2.66 13.54
CA LEU A 337 2.25 -3.13 14.66
C LEU A 337 2.33 -2.20 15.87
N GLU A 338 3.43 -1.47 16.01
CA GLU A 338 3.62 -0.50 17.07
C GLU A 338 2.87 0.83 16.82
N GLU A 339 2.50 1.14 15.58
CA GLU A 339 1.61 2.27 15.21
C GLU A 339 0.13 1.92 15.43
N LYS A 340 -0.26 0.67 15.12
CA LYS A 340 -1.64 0.17 15.26
C LYS A 340 -1.65 -1.25 15.85
N PRO A 341 -1.75 -1.38 17.18
CA PRO A 341 -1.78 -2.69 17.85
C PRO A 341 -3.03 -3.48 17.46
N LYS A 342 -2.87 -4.76 17.08
CA LYS A 342 -4.02 -5.65 16.86
C LYS A 342 -4.67 -6.08 18.17
N ALA A 343 -5.98 -6.30 18.16
CA ALA A 343 -6.61 -7.11 19.20
C ALA A 343 -6.13 -8.58 19.05
N LYS A 344 -5.67 -9.16 20.17
CA LYS A 344 -5.14 -10.53 20.18
C LYS A 344 -6.27 -11.54 20.03
N VAL A 345 -6.28 -12.27 18.92
CA VAL A 345 -6.94 -13.58 18.82
C VAL A 345 -5.93 -14.64 19.26
N GLN A 346 -6.38 -15.79 19.77
CA GLN A 346 -5.48 -16.91 20.05
C GLN A 346 -4.79 -17.35 18.75
N ASP A 347 -3.45 -17.45 18.78
CA ASP A 347 -2.65 -17.90 17.65
C ASP A 347 -3.17 -19.24 17.11
N GLY A 348 -3.36 -19.33 15.79
CA GLY A 348 -3.84 -20.54 15.13
C GLY A 348 -5.36 -20.75 15.13
N THR A 349 -6.16 -19.74 15.51
CA THR A 349 -7.62 -19.82 15.37
C THR A 349 -8.02 -19.99 13.90
N THR A 350 -8.87 -20.98 13.63
CA THR A 350 -9.37 -21.28 12.30
C THR A 350 -10.88 -21.07 12.23
N LEU A 351 -11.38 -20.91 11.00
CA LEU A 351 -12.77 -20.68 10.68
C LEU A 351 -13.23 -21.75 9.69
N LEU A 352 -14.17 -22.60 10.12
CA LEU A 352 -14.83 -23.57 9.26
C LEU A 352 -16.06 -22.91 8.61
N LEU A 353 -16.16 -22.94 7.29
CA LEU A 353 -17.39 -22.49 6.62
C LEU A 353 -18.52 -23.46 7.00
N GLU A 354 -19.56 -22.94 7.67
CA GLU A 354 -20.71 -23.75 8.10
C GLU A 354 -21.95 -23.50 7.24
N ARG A 355 -22.17 -22.27 6.75
CA ARG A 355 -23.38 -21.92 5.99
C ARG A 355 -23.13 -20.79 5.00
N ILE A 356 -23.82 -20.83 3.87
CA ILE A 356 -23.83 -19.77 2.86
C ILE A 356 -25.28 -19.39 2.55
N GLN A 357 -25.65 -18.13 2.78
CA GLN A 357 -26.94 -17.58 2.38
C GLN A 357 -26.74 -16.66 1.17
N LEU A 358 -27.13 -17.11 -0.02
CA LEU A 358 -27.11 -16.28 -1.23
C LEU A 358 -28.29 -15.29 -1.21
N HIS A 359 -28.01 -13.99 -1.18
CA HIS A 359 -29.02 -12.94 -1.21
C HIS A 359 -29.31 -12.45 -2.63
N SER A 360 -28.29 -12.46 -3.48
CA SER A 360 -28.34 -12.22 -4.92
C SER A 360 -27.15 -12.88 -5.63
N SER A 361 -27.02 -12.69 -6.94
CA SER A 361 -25.85 -13.15 -7.70
C SER A 361 -24.52 -12.53 -7.27
N GLU A 362 -24.57 -11.38 -6.57
CA GLU A 362 -23.41 -10.57 -6.17
C GLU A 362 -23.36 -10.32 -4.65
N LEU A 363 -24.30 -10.82 -3.85
CA LEU A 363 -24.31 -10.60 -2.41
C LEU A 363 -24.70 -11.87 -1.66
N ALA A 364 -23.94 -12.22 -0.63
CA ALA A 364 -24.17 -13.41 0.18
C ALA A 364 -23.69 -13.21 1.61
N THR A 365 -24.26 -13.96 2.57
CA THR A 365 -23.74 -14.04 3.94
C THR A 365 -23.10 -15.40 4.17
N PHE A 366 -21.82 -15.38 4.52
CA PHE A 366 -21.02 -16.56 4.83
C PHE A 366 -20.90 -16.67 6.35
N SER A 367 -21.31 -17.82 6.90
CA SER A 367 -21.20 -18.10 8.34
C SER A 367 -20.03 -19.03 8.58
N PHE A 368 -19.11 -18.59 9.45
CA PHE A 368 -17.89 -19.30 9.77
C PHE A 368 -17.85 -19.67 11.24
N ALA A 369 -17.81 -20.96 11.55
CA ALA A 369 -17.65 -21.47 12.90
C ALA A 369 -16.17 -21.39 13.33
N PRO A 370 -15.82 -20.63 14.38
CA PRO A 370 -14.45 -20.54 14.84
C PRO A 370 -14.05 -21.77 15.67
N SER A 371 -12.79 -22.19 15.57
CA SER A 371 -12.25 -23.32 16.35
C SER A 371 -12.08 -23.03 17.84
N ALA A 372 -12.14 -21.75 18.23
CA ALA A 372 -12.09 -21.26 19.59
C ALA A 372 -13.06 -20.08 19.73
N ALA A 373 -13.44 -19.73 20.97
CA ALA A 373 -14.33 -18.59 21.19
C ALA A 373 -13.68 -17.27 20.72
N VAL A 374 -14.40 -16.52 19.89
CA VAL A 374 -13.97 -15.21 19.39
C VAL A 374 -14.98 -14.16 19.84
N ASN A 375 -14.52 -13.19 20.61
CA ASN A 375 -15.35 -12.06 21.02
C ASN A 375 -15.24 -10.95 19.97
N VAL A 376 -16.40 -10.46 19.50
CA VAL A 376 -16.48 -9.42 18.48
C VAL A 376 -17.43 -8.33 18.95
N LYS A 377 -16.95 -7.09 19.05
CA LYS A 377 -17.85 -5.97 19.33
C LYS A 377 -18.67 -5.63 18.08
N PRO A 378 -19.96 -5.29 18.23
CA PRO A 378 -20.82 -4.91 17.10
C PRO A 378 -20.22 -3.78 16.26
N GLY A 379 -19.84 -4.10 15.03
CA GLY A 379 -19.19 -3.19 14.07
C GLY A 379 -17.72 -3.50 13.76
N GLN A 380 -17.07 -4.37 14.53
CA GLN A 380 -15.71 -4.84 14.23
C GLN A 380 -15.65 -5.76 13.00
N ALA A 381 -14.46 -5.90 12.44
CA ALA A 381 -14.16 -6.72 11.28
C ALA A 381 -13.26 -7.90 11.62
N ALA A 382 -13.52 -9.04 10.99
CA ALA A 382 -12.64 -10.20 11.00
C ALA A 382 -11.60 -10.08 9.89
N ILE A 383 -10.34 -10.37 10.23
CA ILE A 383 -9.23 -10.44 9.29
C ILE A 383 -8.95 -11.90 9.00
N ILE A 384 -9.18 -12.32 7.75
CA ILE A 384 -9.17 -13.73 7.38
C ILE A 384 -8.17 -13.98 6.25
N ASP A 385 -7.33 -14.98 6.41
CA ASP A 385 -6.47 -15.50 5.35
C ASP A 385 -7.24 -16.51 4.50
N MET A 386 -7.57 -16.12 3.26
CA MET A 386 -8.33 -16.94 2.32
C MET A 386 -7.43 -17.73 1.36
N THR A 387 -6.11 -17.76 1.57
CA THR A 387 -5.17 -18.46 0.68
C THR A 387 -5.47 -19.95 0.55
N SER A 388 -5.94 -20.61 1.61
CA SER A 388 -6.39 -22.02 1.56
C SER A 388 -7.59 -22.21 0.62
N PHE A 389 -8.42 -21.18 0.46
CA PHE A 389 -9.62 -21.21 -0.36
C PHE A 389 -9.32 -20.94 -1.84
N VAL A 390 -8.40 -20.02 -2.13
CA VAL A 390 -8.07 -19.62 -3.50
C VAL A 390 -6.86 -20.35 -4.07
N GLY A 391 -6.07 -21.03 -3.25
CA GLY A 391 -4.81 -21.66 -3.65
C GLY A 391 -3.69 -20.64 -3.87
N ALA A 392 -2.46 -21.04 -3.51
CA ALA A 392 -1.29 -20.20 -3.70
C ALA A 392 -1.08 -19.84 -5.17
N ARG A 393 -0.87 -18.55 -5.44
CA ARG A 393 -0.63 -18.07 -6.80
C ARG A 393 0.76 -18.48 -7.27
N GLY A 394 0.85 -19.01 -8.49
CA GLY A 394 2.14 -19.15 -9.18
C GLY A 394 2.77 -17.78 -9.43
N TYR A 395 4.09 -17.74 -9.53
CA TYR A 395 4.79 -16.52 -9.88
C TYR A 395 4.40 -16.04 -11.28
N ALA A 396 4.17 -14.74 -11.40
CA ALA A 396 4.21 -14.05 -12.68
C ALA A 396 5.02 -12.76 -12.52
N HIS A 397 5.99 -12.56 -13.41
CA HIS A 397 6.80 -11.35 -13.38
C HIS A 397 5.96 -10.10 -13.67
N MET A 398 5.04 -10.19 -14.64
CA MET A 398 4.06 -9.14 -14.97
C MET A 398 2.66 -9.74 -15.00
N ALA A 399 1.65 -8.93 -14.69
CA ALA A 399 0.26 -9.37 -14.79
C ALA A 399 -0.22 -9.28 -16.24
N LYS A 400 -1.36 -9.92 -16.52
CA LYS A 400 -2.14 -9.55 -17.70
C LYS A 400 -2.65 -8.14 -17.51
N GLN A 401 -2.73 -7.37 -18.60
CA GLN A 401 -3.20 -5.99 -18.57
C GLN A 401 -4.60 -5.92 -17.95
N GLY A 402 -4.79 -5.03 -16.98
CA GLY A 402 -6.03 -4.89 -16.21
C GLY A 402 -6.15 -5.79 -14.97
N ASP A 403 -5.21 -6.70 -14.75
CA ASP A 403 -5.15 -7.59 -13.58
C ASP A 403 -3.89 -7.33 -12.72
N GLU A 404 -3.29 -6.14 -12.78
CA GLU A 404 -2.00 -5.83 -12.14
C GLU A 404 -2.02 -5.97 -10.61
N ARG A 405 -3.15 -5.63 -9.99
CA ARG A 405 -3.35 -5.75 -8.53
C ARG A 405 -3.25 -7.19 -8.04
N SER A 406 -3.44 -8.14 -8.95
CA SER A 406 -3.54 -9.55 -8.65
C SER A 406 -2.19 -10.18 -8.26
N LEU A 407 -1.07 -9.62 -8.74
CA LEU A 407 0.27 -10.13 -8.36
C LEU A 407 0.64 -9.90 -6.90
N ASN A 408 0.04 -8.88 -6.28
CA ASN A 408 0.32 -8.48 -4.90
C ASN A 408 -0.89 -8.73 -3.98
N ASP A 409 -1.90 -9.44 -4.47
CA ASP A 409 -3.04 -9.87 -3.65
C ASP A 409 -2.56 -10.98 -2.72
N ASP A 410 -2.56 -10.71 -1.42
CA ASP A 410 -2.10 -11.62 -0.37
C ASP A 410 -3.15 -12.69 0.01
N GLY A 411 -4.34 -12.63 -0.60
CA GLY A 411 -5.46 -13.51 -0.25
C GLY A 411 -6.09 -13.19 1.10
N ILE A 412 -5.61 -12.18 1.82
CA ILE A 412 -6.16 -11.79 3.13
C ILE A 412 -7.27 -10.77 2.90
N ARG A 413 -8.37 -10.89 3.65
CA ARG A 413 -9.50 -9.97 3.58
C ARG A 413 -9.91 -9.54 4.98
N THR A 414 -10.30 -8.28 5.07
CA THR A 414 -10.93 -7.73 6.27
C THR A 414 -12.40 -7.50 5.92
N TRP A 415 -13.31 -8.18 6.62
CA TRP A 415 -14.75 -8.00 6.44
C TRP A 415 -15.40 -7.73 7.78
N THR A 416 -16.28 -6.73 7.82
CA THR A 416 -17.14 -6.49 8.98
C THR A 416 -17.90 -7.75 9.33
N VAL A 417 -17.89 -8.12 10.61
CA VAL A 417 -18.72 -9.19 11.14
C VAL A 417 -20.13 -8.63 11.25
N SER A 418 -21.00 -8.96 10.29
CA SER A 418 -22.36 -8.44 10.22
C SER A 418 -23.29 -9.04 11.28
N GLY A 419 -22.89 -10.15 11.90
CA GLY A 419 -23.57 -10.78 13.03
C GLY A 419 -22.75 -11.93 13.61
N GLN A 420 -23.15 -12.41 14.79
CA GLN A 420 -22.60 -13.62 15.38
C GLN A 420 -23.77 -14.51 15.81
N SER A 421 -23.75 -15.77 15.40
CA SER A 421 -24.80 -16.72 15.78
C SER A 421 -24.70 -17.07 17.29
N PRO A 422 -25.75 -17.66 17.89
CA PRO A 422 -25.67 -18.18 19.25
C PRO A 422 -24.59 -19.25 19.45
N SER A 423 -24.20 -19.98 18.39
CA SER A 423 -23.09 -20.94 18.41
C SER A 423 -21.70 -20.28 18.33
N GLY A 424 -21.64 -18.95 18.19
CA GLY A 424 -20.41 -18.19 18.06
C GLY A 424 -19.90 -18.03 16.62
N ALA A 425 -20.64 -18.53 15.62
CA ALA A 425 -20.24 -18.43 14.22
C ALA A 425 -20.30 -16.99 13.73
N LEU A 426 -19.22 -16.55 13.06
CA LEU A 426 -19.08 -15.21 12.51
C LEU A 426 -19.82 -15.13 11.18
N GLN A 427 -20.78 -14.22 11.07
CA GLN A 427 -21.53 -13.96 9.85
C GLN A 427 -20.89 -12.79 9.09
N LEU A 428 -20.51 -13.02 7.84
CA LEU A 428 -19.87 -12.04 6.97
C LEU A 428 -20.75 -11.83 5.73
N THR A 429 -21.38 -10.66 5.64
CA THR A 429 -22.16 -10.28 4.46
C THR A 429 -21.22 -9.64 3.43
N ILE A 430 -20.93 -10.38 2.36
CA ILE A 430 -19.89 -10.07 1.39
C ILE A 430 -20.53 -9.79 0.04
N ARG A 431 -20.05 -8.75 -0.63
CA ARG A 431 -20.38 -8.45 -2.03
C ARG A 431 -19.29 -8.99 -2.96
N GLU A 432 -19.69 -9.64 -4.05
CA GLU A 432 -18.77 -10.07 -5.09
C GLU A 432 -18.10 -8.86 -5.72
N LYS A 433 -16.77 -8.85 -5.74
CA LYS A 433 -15.98 -7.98 -6.61
C LYS A 433 -15.63 -8.76 -7.88
N PRO A 434 -16.22 -8.43 -9.04
CA PRO A 434 -15.94 -9.13 -10.30
C PRO A 434 -14.45 -9.13 -10.64
N GLY A 435 -13.92 -10.31 -10.99
CA GLY A 435 -12.49 -10.49 -11.27
C GLY A 435 -11.59 -10.44 -10.03
N GLY A 436 -12.14 -10.26 -8.83
CA GLY A 436 -11.40 -10.26 -7.58
C GLY A 436 -10.83 -11.64 -7.25
N TYR A 437 -9.59 -11.68 -6.74
CA TYR A 437 -8.88 -12.94 -6.46
C TYR A 437 -9.63 -13.85 -5.49
N VAL A 438 -10.23 -13.26 -4.45
CA VAL A 438 -10.95 -13.97 -3.38
C VAL A 438 -12.44 -14.06 -3.65
N THR A 439 -13.14 -12.93 -3.71
CA THR A 439 -14.61 -12.91 -3.72
C THR A 439 -15.21 -13.59 -4.95
N SER A 440 -14.63 -13.44 -6.15
CA SER A 440 -15.19 -14.12 -7.33
C SER A 440 -15.10 -15.64 -7.23
N ARG A 441 -14.03 -16.17 -6.62
CA ARG A 441 -13.90 -17.62 -6.39
C ARG A 441 -14.88 -18.09 -5.31
N LEU A 442 -15.04 -17.31 -4.25
CA LEU A 442 -16.00 -17.58 -3.18
C LEU A 442 -17.43 -17.68 -3.73
N PHE A 443 -17.84 -16.73 -4.57
CA PHE A 443 -19.14 -16.76 -5.23
C PHE A 443 -19.26 -17.86 -6.28
N THR A 444 -18.19 -18.18 -7.02
CA THR A 444 -18.18 -19.31 -7.95
C THR A 444 -18.41 -20.64 -7.22
N ILE A 445 -17.77 -20.83 -6.08
CA ILE A 445 -17.94 -22.03 -5.24
C ILE A 445 -19.35 -22.08 -4.68
N ALA A 446 -19.86 -20.99 -4.12
CA ALA A 446 -21.23 -20.92 -3.60
C ALA A 446 -22.28 -21.25 -4.68
N LYS A 447 -22.16 -20.68 -5.88
CA LYS A 447 -23.07 -20.95 -7.01
C LYS A 447 -23.03 -22.44 -7.40
N LYS A 448 -21.84 -23.01 -7.59
CA LYS A 448 -21.68 -24.43 -7.91
C LYS A 448 -22.24 -25.36 -6.82
N MET A 449 -22.03 -25.03 -5.54
CA MET A 449 -22.59 -25.80 -4.43
C MET A 449 -24.12 -25.79 -4.46
N GLY A 450 -24.72 -24.61 -4.65
CA GLY A 450 -26.17 -24.48 -4.77
C GLY A 450 -26.76 -25.23 -5.96
N GLU A 451 -26.06 -25.25 -7.09
CA GLU A 451 -26.45 -26.00 -8.30
C GLU A 451 -26.35 -27.52 -8.11
N MET A 452 -25.29 -28.01 -7.46
CA MET A 452 -25.06 -29.44 -7.27
C MET A 452 -25.96 -30.05 -6.19
N MET A 453 -26.08 -29.36 -5.04
CA MET A 453 -26.86 -29.84 -3.90
C MET A 453 -27.33 -28.63 -3.08
N PRO A 454 -28.56 -28.11 -3.30
CA PRO A 454 -29.04 -26.90 -2.64
C PRO A 454 -28.94 -26.92 -1.11
N GLY A 455 -29.18 -28.08 -0.49
CA GLY A 455 -29.04 -28.27 0.96
C GLY A 455 -27.62 -28.07 1.51
N LEU A 456 -26.59 -28.14 0.64
CA LEU A 456 -25.21 -27.89 1.02
C LEU A 456 -24.96 -26.44 1.42
N LEU A 457 -25.76 -25.49 0.91
CA LEU A 457 -25.65 -24.09 1.32
C LEU A 457 -26.13 -23.88 2.77
N GLU A 458 -27.07 -24.70 3.23
CA GLU A 458 -27.57 -24.68 4.61
C GLU A 458 -26.62 -25.32 5.61
N ASP A 459 -25.85 -26.33 5.17
CA ASP A 459 -24.78 -26.97 5.93
C ASP A 459 -23.59 -27.36 5.03
N THR A 460 -22.57 -26.51 5.03
CA THR A 460 -21.33 -26.69 4.26
C THR A 460 -20.24 -27.46 5.03
N ARG A 461 -20.47 -27.81 6.30
CA ARG A 461 -19.47 -28.48 7.14
C ARG A 461 -18.93 -29.79 6.55
N PRO A 462 -19.72 -30.63 5.86
CA PRO A 462 -19.20 -31.85 5.22
C PRO A 462 -18.13 -31.60 4.15
N VAL A 463 -18.05 -30.39 3.58
CA VAL A 463 -17.00 -30.01 2.62
C VAL A 463 -15.66 -29.76 3.31
N GLY A 464 -15.68 -29.42 4.61
CA GLY A 464 -14.47 -29.23 5.41
C GLY A 464 -13.65 -28.00 5.03
N MET A 465 -14.26 -26.96 4.47
CA MET A 465 -13.55 -25.75 4.04
C MET A 465 -13.15 -24.88 5.23
N GLN A 466 -11.84 -24.77 5.46
CA GLN A 466 -11.28 -24.06 6.59
C GLN A 466 -10.32 -22.94 6.15
N VAL A 467 -10.40 -21.80 6.83
CA VAL A 467 -9.55 -20.62 6.63
C VAL A 467 -8.98 -20.15 7.97
N SER A 468 -7.95 -19.29 7.96
CA SER A 468 -7.32 -18.83 9.20
C SER A 468 -7.85 -17.46 9.62
N LEU A 469 -8.20 -17.29 10.90
CA LEU A 469 -8.52 -15.99 11.49
C LEU A 469 -7.23 -15.36 12.02
N LEU A 470 -6.82 -14.25 11.40
CA LEU A 470 -5.61 -13.52 11.77
C LEU A 470 -5.84 -12.46 12.86
N GLY A 471 -7.10 -12.11 13.11
CA GLY A 471 -7.46 -11.09 14.09
C GLY A 471 -8.89 -10.58 13.93
N VAL A 472 -9.33 -9.85 14.95
CA VAL A 472 -10.54 -9.01 14.91
C VAL A 472 -10.08 -7.58 15.20
N ASP A 473 -10.53 -6.62 14.42
CA ASP A 473 -10.07 -5.23 14.53
C ASP A 473 -11.20 -4.25 14.18
N GLY A 474 -10.99 -2.98 14.52
CA GLY A 474 -11.89 -1.87 14.18
C GLY A 474 -12.41 -1.14 15.41
N ASP A 475 -12.39 0.19 15.31
CA ASP A 475 -12.96 1.12 16.30
C ASP A 475 -14.37 1.61 15.91
N PHE A 476 -14.86 1.20 14.73
CA PHE A 476 -16.21 1.48 14.25
C PHE A 476 -17.24 0.61 14.98
N VAL A 477 -17.44 0.85 16.27
CA VAL A 477 -18.28 0.02 17.14
C VAL A 477 -19.49 0.77 17.68
N LEU A 478 -20.55 0.02 17.99
CA LEU A 478 -21.72 0.56 18.69
C LEU A 478 -21.26 1.21 20.02
N PRO A 479 -21.61 2.48 20.31
CA PRO A 479 -21.31 3.09 21.60
C PRO A 479 -21.96 2.33 22.74
N SER A 480 -21.26 2.15 23.87
CA SER A 480 -21.82 1.51 25.07
C SER A 480 -22.98 2.32 25.64
N GLU A 481 -22.84 3.65 25.68
CA GLU A 481 -23.85 4.56 26.21
C GLU A 481 -25.00 4.80 25.20
N PRO A 482 -26.26 4.93 25.66
CA PRO A 482 -27.38 5.28 24.80
C PRO A 482 -27.23 6.72 24.27
N LYS A 483 -27.10 6.86 22.95
CA LYS A 483 -27.00 8.15 22.25
C LYS A 483 -27.92 8.19 21.03
N LYS A 484 -28.16 9.40 20.51
CA LYS A 484 -28.77 9.58 19.19
C LYS A 484 -27.71 9.31 18.13
N LEU A 485 -28.01 8.45 17.16
CA LEU A 485 -27.09 8.00 16.13
C LEU A 485 -27.58 8.41 14.75
N LEU A 486 -26.64 8.85 13.90
CA LEU A 486 -26.83 8.97 12.46
C LEU A 486 -25.91 7.98 11.76
N TRP A 487 -26.50 7.08 10.98
CA TRP A 487 -25.79 6.08 10.19
C TRP A 487 -25.95 6.42 8.71
N VAL A 488 -24.84 6.65 8.02
CA VAL A 488 -24.82 6.89 6.57
C VAL A 488 -24.17 5.69 5.90
N ALA A 489 -24.96 4.94 5.13
CA ALA A 489 -24.59 3.66 4.55
C ALA A 489 -24.60 3.71 3.01
N GLY A 490 -23.55 3.17 2.38
CA GLY A 490 -23.45 3.04 0.93
C GLY A 490 -23.38 1.60 0.49
N GLY A 491 -24.45 1.08 -0.11
CA GLY A 491 -24.51 -0.30 -0.57
C GLY A 491 -24.19 -1.31 0.54
N VAL A 492 -23.15 -2.12 0.35
CA VAL A 492 -22.71 -3.11 1.35
C VAL A 492 -22.14 -2.47 2.62
N GLY A 493 -21.89 -1.16 2.65
CA GLY A 493 -21.54 -0.45 3.89
C GLY A 493 -22.65 -0.40 4.95
N ILE A 494 -23.80 -1.01 4.68
CA ILE A 494 -24.81 -1.29 5.71
C ILE A 494 -24.35 -2.33 6.75
N THR A 495 -23.35 -3.17 6.44
CA THR A 495 -23.00 -4.33 7.27
C THR A 495 -22.57 -4.03 8.71
N PRO A 496 -21.82 -2.96 9.02
CA PRO A 496 -21.56 -2.64 10.42
C PRO A 496 -22.83 -2.24 11.15
N PHE A 497 -23.77 -1.57 10.49
CA PHE A 497 -25.05 -1.17 11.09
C PHE A 497 -25.96 -2.37 11.38
N LEU A 498 -25.92 -3.41 10.54
CA LEU A 498 -26.59 -4.69 10.85
C LEU A 498 -26.01 -5.33 12.11
N ALA A 499 -24.68 -5.31 12.26
CA ALA A 499 -24.01 -5.81 13.45
C ALA A 499 -24.41 -4.99 14.68
N MET A 500 -24.39 -3.66 14.57
CA MET A 500 -24.78 -2.73 15.63
C MET A 500 -26.24 -2.94 16.06
N LEU A 501 -27.18 -3.10 15.11
CA LEU A 501 -28.58 -3.42 15.42
C LEU A 501 -28.69 -4.71 16.24
N ARG A 502 -28.06 -5.81 15.79
CA ARG A 502 -28.05 -7.08 16.53
C ARG A 502 -27.42 -6.94 17.93
N GLY A 503 -26.35 -6.14 18.02
CA GLY A 503 -25.67 -5.84 19.27
C GLY A 503 -26.50 -5.05 20.29
N MET A 504 -27.50 -4.30 19.83
CA MET A 504 -28.39 -3.56 20.73
C MET A 504 -29.22 -4.47 21.64
N ALA A 505 -29.43 -5.74 21.27
CA ALA A 505 -30.11 -6.73 22.12
C ALA A 505 -29.45 -6.89 23.50
N GLN A 506 -28.14 -6.65 23.58
CA GLN A 506 -27.34 -6.81 24.80
C GLN A 506 -27.20 -5.51 25.60
N GLY A 507 -27.66 -4.37 25.06
CA GLY A 507 -27.53 -3.05 25.67
C GLY A 507 -28.83 -2.54 26.27
N GLY A 508 -28.78 -2.00 27.48
CA GLY A 508 -29.90 -1.28 28.08
C GLY A 508 -30.05 0.14 27.52
N GLY A 509 -31.25 0.72 27.65
CA GLY A 509 -31.51 2.14 27.38
C GLY A 509 -32.20 2.45 26.05
N LYS A 510 -32.59 3.72 25.88
CA LYS A 510 -33.32 4.20 24.69
C LYS A 510 -32.35 4.65 23.60
N ARG A 511 -32.48 4.10 22.40
CA ARG A 511 -31.68 4.48 21.21
C ARG A 511 -32.58 5.20 20.20
N ASP A 512 -32.07 6.27 19.60
CA ASP A 512 -32.71 6.99 18.48
C ASP A 512 -31.76 6.98 17.29
N VAL A 513 -32.15 6.32 16.20
CA VAL A 513 -31.30 6.04 15.05
C VAL A 513 -31.95 6.54 13.77
N VAL A 514 -31.17 7.26 12.97
CA VAL A 514 -31.50 7.55 11.56
C VAL A 514 -30.50 6.80 10.68
N LEU A 515 -31.01 5.99 9.76
CA LEU A 515 -30.22 5.30 8.75
C LEU A 515 -30.45 5.97 7.38
N ALA A 516 -29.50 6.76 6.92
CA ALA A 516 -29.45 7.26 5.55
C ALA A 516 -28.76 6.22 4.65
N LEU A 517 -29.52 5.51 3.82
CA LEU A 517 -29.06 4.43 2.97
C LEU A 517 -29.02 4.86 1.49
N ALA A 518 -27.83 4.95 0.91
CA ALA A 518 -27.63 5.09 -0.52
C ALA A 518 -27.41 3.70 -1.15
N ALA A 519 -28.30 3.27 -2.04
CA ALA A 519 -28.26 1.94 -2.64
C ALA A 519 -28.69 1.92 -4.11
N ARG A 520 -28.34 0.86 -4.84
CA ARG A 520 -28.91 0.60 -6.18
C ARG A 520 -30.37 0.18 -6.00
N ARG A 521 -31.24 0.55 -6.93
CA ARG A 521 -32.67 0.18 -6.90
C ARG A 521 -32.89 -1.31 -6.62
N VAL A 522 -32.12 -2.17 -7.29
CA VAL A 522 -32.20 -3.63 -7.14
C VAL A 522 -31.77 -4.17 -5.77
N ASP A 523 -31.03 -3.39 -4.97
CA ASP A 523 -30.57 -3.81 -3.65
C ASP A 523 -31.45 -3.29 -2.50
N VAL A 524 -32.38 -2.35 -2.74
CA VAL A 524 -33.14 -1.68 -1.67
C VAL A 524 -33.97 -2.68 -0.86
N GLU A 525 -34.79 -3.51 -1.52
CA GLU A 525 -35.61 -4.53 -0.86
C GLU A 525 -34.75 -5.58 -0.14
N LEU A 526 -33.62 -5.93 -0.75
CA LEU A 526 -32.66 -6.86 -0.16
C LEU A 526 -32.14 -6.30 1.17
N PHE A 527 -31.68 -5.04 1.19
CA PHE A 527 -31.20 -4.41 2.40
C PHE A 527 -32.32 -4.20 3.43
N GLY A 528 -33.56 -3.95 2.99
CA GLY A 528 -34.75 -3.96 3.84
C GLY A 528 -34.93 -5.27 4.59
N ARG A 529 -34.81 -6.41 3.89
CA ARG A 529 -34.85 -7.75 4.52
C ARG A 529 -33.72 -7.96 5.52
N LEU A 530 -32.49 -7.57 5.19
CA LEU A 530 -31.36 -7.71 6.11
C LEU A 530 -31.52 -6.89 7.39
N VAL A 531 -32.07 -5.68 7.29
CA VAL A 531 -32.41 -4.85 8.46
C VAL A 531 -33.52 -5.50 9.27
N SER A 532 -34.58 -5.99 8.62
CA SER A 532 -35.68 -6.71 9.28
C SER A 532 -35.17 -7.93 10.07
N GLU A 533 -34.27 -8.73 9.48
CA GLU A 533 -33.59 -9.85 10.15
C GLU A 533 -32.68 -9.39 11.30
N ALA A 534 -32.08 -8.21 11.22
CA ALA A 534 -31.27 -7.65 12.30
C ALA A 534 -32.13 -7.11 13.46
N LEU A 535 -33.38 -6.74 13.19
CA LEU A 535 -34.36 -6.34 14.19
C LEU A 535 -35.01 -7.56 14.88
N SER A 536 -35.11 -8.71 14.21
CA SER A 536 -35.64 -9.94 14.82
C SER A 536 -34.72 -10.39 15.97
N GLY A 537 -35.20 -10.28 17.20
CA GLY A 537 -34.44 -10.54 18.43
C GLY A 537 -34.27 -9.33 19.35
N LEU A 538 -34.86 -8.16 19.04
CA LEU A 538 -34.79 -6.94 19.85
C LEU A 538 -36.00 -6.73 20.79
N ASP A 539 -36.66 -7.79 21.24
CA ASP A 539 -37.98 -7.74 21.90
C ASP A 539 -38.04 -6.94 23.22
N SER A 540 -36.90 -6.55 23.80
CA SER A 540 -36.81 -5.93 25.13
C SER A 540 -36.17 -4.53 25.15
N ILE A 541 -35.84 -3.94 23.99
CA ILE A 541 -35.19 -2.62 23.90
C ILE A 541 -36.15 -1.52 23.41
N SER A 542 -35.99 -0.31 23.97
CA SER A 542 -36.60 0.91 23.41
C SER A 542 -35.76 1.46 22.25
N LEU A 543 -36.16 1.11 21.02
CA LEU A 543 -35.50 1.57 19.79
C LEU A 543 -36.45 2.43 18.96
N LYS A 544 -36.01 3.65 18.64
CA LYS A 544 -36.56 4.44 17.54
C LYS A 544 -35.61 4.35 16.37
N LEU A 545 -36.03 3.76 15.26
CA LEU A 545 -35.26 3.70 14.01
C LEU A 545 -36.10 4.27 12.88
N ARG A 546 -35.49 5.12 12.06
CA ARG A 546 -36.06 5.66 10.82
C ARG A 546 -35.06 5.51 9.69
N VAL A 547 -35.54 5.19 8.48
CA VAL A 547 -34.69 4.96 7.32
C VAL A 547 -34.99 6.00 6.24
N VAL A 548 -33.94 6.62 5.70
CA VAL A 548 -34.01 7.52 4.53
C VAL A 548 -33.25 6.85 3.40
N VAL A 549 -33.93 6.45 2.33
CA VAL A 549 -33.37 5.72 1.20
C VAL A 549 -33.12 6.66 0.03
N TYR A 550 -31.88 6.67 -0.47
CA TYR A 550 -31.47 7.35 -1.70
C TYR A 550 -31.18 6.31 -2.78
N SER A 551 -32.02 6.26 -3.82
CA SER A 551 -31.84 5.36 -4.95
C SER A 551 -32.34 6.00 -6.23
N ASN A 552 -31.45 6.16 -7.21
CA ASN A 552 -31.82 6.73 -8.51
C ASN A 552 -32.84 5.85 -9.25
N GLY A 553 -33.84 6.47 -9.88
CA GLY A 553 -34.86 5.76 -10.68
C GLY A 553 -35.95 5.06 -9.86
N TYR A 554 -36.16 5.47 -8.61
CA TYR A 554 -37.28 5.03 -7.78
C TYR A 554 -38.57 5.76 -8.20
N GLN A 555 -39.69 5.05 -8.41
CA GLN A 555 -40.95 5.66 -8.87
C GLN A 555 -42.14 5.25 -7.97
N ASN A 556 -42.07 5.43 -6.64
CA ASN A 556 -43.18 5.16 -5.70
C ASN A 556 -43.89 3.79 -5.86
N ASP A 557 -43.29 2.85 -6.58
CA ASP A 557 -43.90 1.63 -7.10
C ASP A 557 -43.53 0.39 -6.27
N LEU A 558 -42.58 0.55 -5.35
CA LEU A 558 -42.11 -0.49 -4.43
C LEU A 558 -42.61 -0.15 -3.02
N ALA A 559 -43.28 -1.10 -2.37
CA ALA A 559 -43.54 -1.00 -0.93
C ALA A 559 -42.25 -1.41 -0.20
N VAL A 560 -41.37 -0.45 0.07
CA VAL A 560 -40.10 -0.73 0.76
C VAL A 560 -40.37 -0.99 2.24
N ASP A 561 -40.08 -2.20 2.70
CA ASP A 561 -40.25 -2.64 4.09
C ASP A 561 -38.89 -2.93 4.75
N PHE A 562 -38.64 -2.28 5.88
CA PHE A 562 -37.45 -2.49 6.71
C PHE A 562 -37.77 -3.28 8.00
N GLY A 563 -38.97 -3.86 8.08
CA GLY A 563 -39.41 -4.67 9.21
C GLY A 563 -40.19 -3.89 10.25
N THR A 564 -40.26 -4.47 11.44
CA THR A 564 -41.07 -3.98 12.56
C THR A 564 -40.15 -3.70 13.74
N LEU A 565 -40.39 -2.58 14.43
CA LEU A 565 -39.70 -2.20 15.66
C LEU A 565 -40.14 -3.07 16.84
N PRO A 566 -39.37 -3.10 17.94
CA PRO A 566 -39.73 -3.86 19.14
C PRO A 566 -41.10 -3.52 19.74
N ASP A 567 -41.60 -2.30 19.52
CA ASP A 567 -42.92 -1.85 19.97
C ASP A 567 -44.07 -2.29 19.05
N GLY A 568 -43.79 -3.08 18.01
CA GLY A 568 -44.76 -3.57 17.03
C GLY A 568 -45.07 -2.59 15.90
N SER A 569 -44.53 -1.37 15.92
CA SER A 569 -44.72 -0.40 14.83
C SER A 569 -43.81 -0.68 13.64
N LYS A 570 -44.24 -0.32 12.43
CA LYS A 570 -43.39 -0.42 11.23
C LYS A 570 -42.27 0.60 11.27
N VAL A 571 -41.08 0.21 10.79
CA VAL A 571 -39.96 1.15 10.61
C VAL A 571 -40.39 2.26 9.65
N PRO A 572 -40.36 3.56 10.04
CA PRO A 572 -40.68 4.64 9.13
C PRO A 572 -39.62 4.77 8.03
N VAL A 573 -40.07 4.84 6.77
CA VAL A 573 -39.21 4.91 5.58
C VAL A 573 -39.52 6.16 4.77
N ILE A 574 -38.48 6.88 4.37
CA ILE A 574 -38.54 8.02 3.45
C ILE A 574 -37.72 7.67 2.22
N THR A 575 -38.32 7.67 1.03
CA THR A 575 -37.62 7.32 -0.21
C THR A 575 -37.36 8.56 -1.08
N ARG A 576 -36.14 8.69 -1.59
CA ARG A 576 -35.69 9.74 -2.50
C ARG A 576 -35.20 9.12 -3.81
N SER A 577 -35.82 9.51 -4.92
CA SER A 577 -35.43 9.07 -6.28
C SER A 577 -34.22 9.85 -6.79
N ALA A 578 -33.11 9.80 -6.07
CA ALA A 578 -31.90 10.55 -6.36
C ALA A 578 -30.68 9.83 -5.78
N ARG A 579 -29.50 10.24 -6.24
CA ARG A 579 -28.26 9.98 -5.49
C ARG A 579 -28.22 10.92 -4.29
N ILE A 580 -27.61 10.47 -3.19
CA ILE A 580 -27.35 11.32 -2.03
C ILE A 580 -26.41 12.47 -2.43
N VAL A 581 -26.73 13.70 -2.01
CA VAL A 581 -25.94 14.92 -2.21
C VAL A 581 -25.60 15.57 -0.87
N GLN A 582 -24.74 16.59 -0.86
CA GLN A 582 -24.27 17.21 0.40
C GLN A 582 -25.41 17.85 1.18
N GLU A 583 -26.36 18.46 0.47
CA GLU A 583 -27.52 19.17 1.01
C GLU A 583 -28.49 18.23 1.72
N ASP A 584 -28.52 16.95 1.34
CA ASP A 584 -29.36 15.95 1.97
C ASP A 584 -29.00 15.74 3.45
N LEU A 585 -27.72 15.89 3.81
CA LEU A 585 -27.24 15.74 5.18
C LEU A 585 -27.75 16.86 6.10
N ALA A 586 -28.18 17.98 5.52
CA ALA A 586 -28.84 19.09 6.21
C ALA A 586 -30.36 18.98 6.27
N SER A 587 -30.95 17.97 5.63
CA SER A 587 -32.39 17.80 5.63
C SER A 587 -32.92 17.43 7.03
N GLN A 588 -34.14 17.86 7.33
CA GLN A 588 -34.85 17.44 8.54
C GLN A 588 -35.07 15.92 8.57
N ASP A 589 -35.07 15.27 7.40
CA ASP A 589 -35.12 13.83 7.30
C ASP A 589 -33.80 13.19 7.73
N VAL A 590 -32.63 13.80 7.56
CA VAL A 590 -31.39 13.21 8.07
C VAL A 590 -31.20 13.53 9.56
N ASP A 591 -31.70 14.68 10.02
CA ASP A 591 -31.69 15.09 11.43
C ASP A 591 -30.29 14.97 12.06
N ALA A 592 -29.26 15.48 11.36
CA ALA A 592 -27.87 15.24 11.72
C ALA A 592 -27.42 15.93 13.03
N GLU A 593 -28.06 17.05 13.38
CA GLU A 593 -27.65 17.88 14.51
C GLU A 593 -27.76 17.13 15.85
N GLY A 594 -26.69 17.19 16.65
CA GLY A 594 -26.64 16.55 17.97
C GLY A 594 -26.60 15.01 17.95
N ARG A 595 -26.40 14.38 16.79
CA ARG A 595 -26.21 12.94 16.65
C ARG A 595 -24.73 12.57 16.57
N GLU A 596 -24.39 11.42 17.13
CA GLU A 596 -23.09 10.80 16.86
C GLU A 596 -23.14 10.10 15.50
N VAL A 597 -22.19 10.42 14.63
CA VAL A 597 -22.27 10.10 13.20
C VAL A 597 -21.30 8.99 12.82
N TYR A 598 -21.82 8.03 12.07
CA TYR A 598 -21.10 6.91 11.51
C TYR A 598 -21.32 6.86 10.00
N VAL A 599 -20.24 6.81 9.23
CA VAL A 599 -20.28 6.78 7.76
C VAL A 599 -19.51 5.57 7.25
N CYS A 600 -20.15 4.78 6.39
CA CYS A 600 -19.56 3.58 5.82
C CYS A 600 -20.04 3.32 4.39
N GLY A 601 -19.12 3.28 3.43
CA GLY A 601 -19.47 3.07 2.01
C GLY A 601 -18.31 3.34 1.05
N PRO A 602 -18.59 3.57 -0.24
CA PRO A 602 -17.57 3.95 -1.21
C PRO A 602 -16.92 5.30 -0.85
N LEU A 603 -15.61 5.44 -1.09
CA LEU A 603 -14.83 6.64 -0.74
C LEU A 603 -15.47 7.95 -1.23
N GLU A 604 -15.97 7.98 -2.46
CA GLU A 604 -16.65 9.17 -3.02
C GLU A 604 -17.88 9.59 -2.21
N MET A 605 -18.65 8.62 -1.70
CA MET A 605 -19.81 8.89 -0.87
C MET A 605 -19.40 9.33 0.53
N GLU A 606 -18.35 8.73 1.10
CA GLU A 606 -17.81 9.18 2.40
C GLU A 606 -17.34 10.63 2.33
N GLU A 607 -16.55 11.00 1.33
CA GLU A 607 -16.05 12.37 1.17
C GLU A 607 -17.19 13.37 0.99
N LEU A 608 -18.23 12.98 0.25
CA LEU A 608 -19.45 13.77 0.10
C LEU A 608 -20.19 13.93 1.43
N ALA A 609 -20.39 12.84 2.18
CA ALA A 609 -21.06 12.86 3.47
C ALA A 609 -20.30 13.75 4.47
N ILE A 610 -18.97 13.64 4.53
CA ILE A 610 -18.14 14.48 5.40
C ILE A 610 -18.28 15.96 5.08
N LYS A 611 -18.25 16.33 3.79
CA LYS A 611 -18.47 17.74 3.38
C LYS A 611 -19.86 18.23 3.76
N GLY A 612 -20.90 17.42 3.55
CA GLY A 612 -22.27 17.75 3.94
C GLY A 612 -22.44 17.91 5.45
N LEU A 613 -21.85 17.01 6.24
CA LEU A 613 -21.86 17.07 7.71
C LEU A 613 -21.11 18.31 8.24
N GLN A 614 -19.99 18.66 7.61
CA GLN A 614 -19.26 19.88 7.95
C GLN A 614 -20.10 21.15 7.70
N ALA A 615 -20.90 21.17 6.63
CA ALA A 615 -21.79 22.30 6.33
C ALA A 615 -22.90 22.52 7.38
N VAL A 616 -23.22 21.50 8.17
CA VAL A 616 -24.20 21.58 9.28
C VAL A 616 -23.54 21.64 10.67
N GLY A 617 -22.25 21.97 10.72
CA GLY A 617 -21.52 22.23 11.97
C GLY A 617 -20.98 21.00 12.69
N ILE A 618 -20.98 19.83 12.06
CA ILE A 618 -20.37 18.61 12.62
C ILE A 618 -18.88 18.60 12.30
N ASP A 619 -18.04 18.49 13.33
CA ASP A 619 -16.59 18.38 13.15
C ASP A 619 -16.25 17.08 12.41
N PRO A 620 -15.60 17.12 11.23
CA PRO A 620 -15.16 15.92 10.51
C PRO A 620 -14.33 14.94 11.36
N LYS A 621 -13.61 15.42 12.39
CA LYS A 621 -12.83 14.57 13.30
C LYS A 621 -13.69 13.77 14.28
N SER A 622 -14.92 14.20 14.52
CA SER A 622 -15.89 13.51 15.40
C SER A 622 -16.69 12.42 14.68
N VAL A 623 -16.59 12.34 13.35
CA VAL A 623 -17.31 11.36 12.54
C VAL A 623 -16.55 10.04 12.53
N HIS A 624 -17.22 8.97 12.94
CA HIS A 624 -16.68 7.61 12.83
C HIS A 624 -16.77 7.14 11.38
N ARG A 625 -15.68 6.61 10.84
CA ARG A 625 -15.57 6.24 9.43
C ARG A 625 -14.96 4.86 9.28
N GLU A 626 -15.53 4.07 8.39
CA GLU A 626 -14.97 2.77 8.00
C GLU A 626 -15.00 2.65 6.47
N ASN A 627 -13.84 2.38 5.86
CA ASN A 627 -13.66 2.44 4.42
C ASN A 627 -13.38 1.06 3.81
N PHE A 628 -14.21 0.65 2.85
CA PHE A 628 -13.99 -0.53 2.02
C PHE A 628 -13.05 -0.23 0.85
N ALA A 629 -11.84 0.24 1.12
CA ALA A 629 -10.88 0.54 0.06
C ALA A 629 -10.12 -0.71 -0.39
N TYR A 630 -10.78 -1.82 -0.77
CA TYR A 630 -10.10 -2.97 -1.42
C TYR A 630 -10.80 -3.56 -2.62
#